data_AF-A0A7J8ZRX3-F1
#
_entry.id   AF-A0A7J8ZRX3-F1
#
_cell.length_a   1.000
_cell.length_b   1.000
_cell.length_c   1.000
_cell.angle_alpha   90.00
_cell.angle_beta   90.00
_cell.angle_gamma   90.00
#
_symmetry.space_group_name_H-M   'P 1'
#
loop_
_entity.id
_entity.type
_entity.pdbx_description
1 polymer ?
#
loop_
_entity_poly.entity_id
_entity_poly.type
_entity_poly.pdbx_seq_one_letter_code
_entity_poly.pdbx_strand_id
1 'polypeptide(L)'
;MNSEETLHFSTAGNTFTVCAKLKKQKLSEIKEGLDEADALIRKMDLEARSLQPSIKATLLAKLREYKHYLNNLKTDVKRITSTDTNQAARDELLESGIDGTTTVSADQKGRLLMSTERLNQSTDRIKESRRTMLETEELGVSILQDLHQQRQSLLHAHSTVRVSSNLSFQIYRVSLSFAQEKD
;
A
#
# COMPACT_ATOMS: atom_id res chain seq x y z
N MET A 1 40.98 38.45 -35.99
CA MET A 1 40.20 37.44 -35.25
C MET A 1 39.72 38.07 -33.95
N ASN A 2 38.44 38.23 -33.60
CA ASN A 2 37.19 37.86 -34.24
C ASN A 2 36.09 38.80 -33.66
N SER A 3 35.65 39.80 -34.42
CA SER A 3 34.48 40.62 -34.08
C SER A 3 33.15 39.94 -34.43
N GLU A 4 33.19 38.82 -35.16
CA GLU A 4 32.03 37.99 -35.50
C GLU A 4 31.73 36.92 -34.43
N GLU A 5 32.72 36.53 -33.63
CA GLU A 5 32.57 35.44 -32.64
C GLU A 5 31.85 35.92 -31.36
N THR A 6 31.90 37.22 -31.06
CA THR A 6 31.17 37.86 -29.94
C THR A 6 29.67 38.04 -30.22
N LEU A 7 29.27 38.27 -31.48
CA LEU A 7 27.88 38.36 -31.89
C LEU A 7 27.17 36.99 -31.89
N HIS A 8 27.88 35.92 -32.27
CA HIS A 8 27.35 34.56 -32.20
C HIS A 8 27.09 34.10 -30.76
N PHE A 9 27.96 34.44 -29.81
CA PHE A 9 27.79 34.10 -28.40
C PHE A 9 26.59 34.82 -27.75
N SER A 10 26.42 36.12 -28.04
CA SER A 10 25.26 36.89 -27.56
C SER A 10 23.93 36.46 -28.19
N THR A 11 23.96 36.01 -29.45
CA THR A 11 22.77 35.50 -30.15
C THR A 11 22.38 34.11 -29.64
N ALA A 12 23.36 33.25 -29.32
CA ALA A 12 23.13 31.93 -28.72
C ALA A 12 22.56 32.03 -27.28
N GLY A 13 23.01 33.00 -26.47
CA GLY A 13 22.44 33.25 -25.14
C GLY A 13 20.99 33.76 -25.18
N ASN A 14 20.65 34.58 -26.17
CA ASN A 14 19.28 35.05 -26.36
C ASN A 14 18.33 33.96 -26.90
N THR A 15 18.79 33.05 -27.76
CA THR A 15 17.94 31.96 -28.27
C THR A 15 17.67 30.89 -27.20
N PHE A 16 18.63 30.59 -26.32
CA PHE A 16 18.43 29.66 -25.20
C PHE A 16 17.42 30.20 -24.16
N THR A 17 17.53 31.47 -23.80
CA THR A 17 16.61 32.11 -22.83
C THR A 17 15.19 32.30 -23.39
N VAL A 18 15.05 32.54 -24.70
CA VAL A 18 13.75 32.56 -25.40
C VAL A 18 13.13 31.16 -25.45
N CYS A 19 13.93 30.12 -25.69
CA CYS A 19 13.49 28.72 -25.69
C CYS A 19 12.99 28.27 -24.31
N ALA A 20 13.71 28.60 -23.23
CA ALA A 20 13.30 28.30 -21.86
C ALA A 20 11.98 29.00 -21.47
N LYS A 21 11.81 30.27 -21.86
CA LYS A 21 10.57 31.02 -21.62
C LYS A 21 9.38 30.44 -22.39
N LEU A 22 9.55 30.11 -23.67
CA LEU A 22 8.55 29.44 -24.50
C LEU A 22 8.13 28.09 -23.91
N LYS A 23 9.08 27.29 -23.45
CA LYS A 23 8.80 26.00 -22.80
C LYS A 23 8.01 26.16 -21.51
N LYS A 24 8.40 27.10 -20.64
CA LYS A 24 7.67 27.39 -19.39
C LYS A 24 6.24 27.85 -19.65
N GLN A 25 6.03 28.69 -20.67
CA GLN A 25 4.70 29.11 -21.10
C GLN A 25 3.88 27.91 -21.57
N LYS A 26 4.44 27.05 -22.42
CA LYS A 26 3.74 25.84 -22.92
C LYS A 26 3.39 24.86 -21.79
N LEU A 27 4.23 24.72 -20.78
CA LEU A 27 3.92 23.92 -19.60
C LEU A 27 2.77 24.51 -18.77
N SER A 28 2.66 25.84 -18.67
CA SER A 28 1.51 26.51 -18.03
C SER A 28 0.22 26.24 -18.81
N GLU A 29 0.25 26.41 -20.13
CA GLU A 29 -0.89 26.12 -21.02
C GLU A 29 -1.35 24.66 -20.89
N ILE A 30 -0.42 23.70 -20.83
CA ILE A 30 -0.73 22.28 -20.64
C ILE A 30 -1.36 22.03 -19.26
N LYS A 31 -0.88 22.70 -18.21
CA LYS A 31 -1.43 22.57 -16.86
C LYS A 31 -2.85 23.13 -16.78
N GLU A 32 -3.08 24.29 -17.37
CA GLU A 32 -4.40 24.90 -17.46
C GLU A 32 -5.38 24.00 -18.23
N GLY A 33 -4.95 23.42 -19.36
CA GLY A 33 -5.75 22.46 -20.11
C GLY A 33 -6.03 21.15 -19.36
N LEU A 34 -5.10 20.69 -18.51
CA LEU A 34 -5.32 19.55 -17.62
C LEU A 34 -6.39 19.85 -16.55
N ASP A 35 -6.36 21.04 -15.97
CA ASP A 35 -7.32 21.47 -14.96
C ASP A 35 -8.71 21.68 -15.58
N GLU A 36 -8.79 22.21 -16.81
CA GLU A 36 -10.02 22.32 -17.59
C GLU A 36 -10.60 20.94 -17.94
N ALA A 37 -9.76 19.99 -18.38
CA ALA A 37 -10.18 18.62 -18.65
C ALA A 37 -10.73 17.92 -17.39
N ASP A 38 -10.12 18.17 -16.22
CA ASP A 38 -10.59 17.63 -14.94
C ASP A 38 -11.95 18.23 -14.54
N ALA A 39 -12.15 19.53 -14.78
CA ALA A 39 -13.44 20.19 -14.59
C ALA A 39 -14.53 19.62 -15.53
N LEU A 40 -14.18 19.37 -16.80
CA LEU A 40 -15.10 18.77 -17.77
C LEU A 40 -15.49 17.34 -17.38
N ILE A 41 -14.54 16.53 -16.92
CA ILE A 41 -14.81 15.17 -16.41
C ILE A 41 -15.75 15.22 -15.20
N ARG A 42 -15.57 16.18 -14.27
CA ARG A 42 -16.50 16.36 -13.15
C ARG A 42 -17.92 16.69 -13.62
N LYS A 43 -18.05 17.58 -14.61
CA LYS A 43 -19.35 17.94 -15.21
C LYS A 43 -20.01 16.72 -15.86
N MET A 44 -19.27 15.95 -16.64
CA MET A 44 -19.74 14.71 -17.27
C MET A 44 -20.16 13.65 -16.25
N ASP A 45 -19.46 13.54 -15.10
CA ASP A 45 -19.84 12.62 -14.00
C ASP A 45 -21.18 13.00 -13.38
N LEU A 46 -21.45 14.30 -13.20
CA LEU A 46 -22.72 14.82 -12.70
C LEU A 46 -23.86 14.58 -13.71
N GLU A 47 -23.64 14.86 -14.98
CA GLU A 47 -24.61 14.62 -16.05
C GLU A 47 -24.92 13.13 -16.21
N ALA A 48 -23.90 12.26 -16.21
CA ALA A 48 -24.06 10.80 -16.30
C ALA A 48 -24.87 10.20 -15.14
N ARG A 49 -24.85 10.82 -13.95
CA ARG A 49 -25.66 10.39 -12.80
C ARG A 49 -27.15 10.67 -12.98
N SER A 50 -27.49 11.71 -13.75
CA SER A 50 -28.87 12.14 -14.04
C SER A 50 -29.55 11.35 -15.17
N LEU A 51 -28.80 10.53 -15.90
CA LEU A 51 -29.28 9.73 -17.03
C LEU A 51 -29.94 8.40 -16.61
N GLN A 52 -30.77 7.86 -17.52
CA GLN A 52 -31.45 6.58 -17.34
C GLN A 52 -30.47 5.39 -17.20
N PRO A 53 -30.85 4.32 -16.46
CA PRO A 53 -29.96 3.20 -16.14
C PRO A 53 -29.35 2.47 -17.34
N SER A 54 -30.04 2.45 -18.49
CA SER A 54 -29.62 1.75 -19.71
C SER A 54 -28.36 2.34 -20.37
N ILE A 55 -28.17 3.67 -20.31
CA ILE A 55 -27.05 4.39 -20.94
C ILE A 55 -25.96 4.72 -19.91
N LYS A 56 -26.32 4.78 -18.63
CA LYS A 56 -25.46 5.17 -17.50
C LYS A 56 -24.23 4.28 -17.34
N ALA A 57 -24.35 2.95 -17.51
CA ALA A 57 -23.24 2.03 -17.31
C ALA A 57 -22.10 2.26 -18.33
N THR A 58 -22.44 2.44 -19.60
CA THR A 58 -21.47 2.66 -20.69
C THR A 58 -20.76 4.01 -20.55
N LEU A 59 -21.48 5.07 -20.17
CA LEU A 59 -20.88 6.40 -19.95
C LEU A 59 -19.98 6.43 -18.72
N LEU A 60 -20.36 5.76 -17.63
CA LEU A 60 -19.51 5.66 -16.44
C LEU A 60 -18.23 4.86 -16.70
N ALA A 61 -18.27 3.85 -17.56
CA ALA A 61 -17.07 3.13 -18.00
C ALA A 61 -16.11 4.06 -18.75
N LYS A 62 -16.61 4.83 -19.75
CA LYS A 62 -15.82 5.84 -20.47
C LYS A 62 -15.29 6.94 -19.54
N LEU A 63 -16.05 7.35 -18.53
CA LEU A 63 -15.59 8.32 -17.51
C LEU A 63 -14.44 7.80 -16.67
N ARG A 64 -14.44 6.51 -16.31
CA ARG A 64 -13.30 5.89 -15.62
C ARG A 64 -12.07 5.85 -16.50
N GLU A 65 -12.25 5.58 -17.79
CA GLU A 65 -11.19 5.57 -18.78
C GLU A 65 -10.58 6.98 -18.98
N TYR A 66 -11.41 8.01 -19.17
CA TYR A 66 -10.94 9.40 -19.27
C TYR A 66 -10.24 9.90 -17.99
N LYS A 67 -10.74 9.52 -16.81
CA LYS A 67 -10.05 9.79 -15.53
C LYS A 67 -8.67 9.13 -15.49
N HIS A 68 -8.55 7.91 -16.00
CA HIS A 68 -7.28 7.20 -16.07
C HIS A 68 -6.31 7.87 -17.05
N TYR A 69 -6.77 8.21 -18.27
CA TYR A 69 -5.97 8.95 -19.25
C TYR A 69 -5.47 10.29 -18.71
N LEU A 70 -6.33 11.06 -18.03
CA LEU A 70 -5.94 12.34 -17.43
C LEU A 70 -4.88 12.14 -16.34
N ASN A 71 -5.01 11.11 -15.50
CA ASN A 71 -4.02 10.81 -14.47
C ASN A 71 -2.67 10.46 -15.10
N ASN A 72 -2.65 9.60 -16.12
CA ASN A 72 -1.43 9.24 -16.85
C ASN A 72 -0.79 10.49 -17.47
N LEU A 73 -1.58 11.35 -18.13
CA LEU A 73 -1.08 12.59 -18.72
C LEU A 73 -0.51 13.55 -17.65
N LYS A 74 -1.16 13.65 -16.47
CA LYS A 74 -0.66 14.43 -15.34
C LYS A 74 0.64 13.87 -14.78
N THR A 75 0.81 12.54 -14.76
CA THR A 75 2.09 11.91 -14.38
C THR A 75 3.19 12.15 -15.41
N ASP A 76 2.85 12.13 -16.70
CA ASP A 76 3.80 12.39 -17.79
C ASP A 76 4.26 13.84 -17.78
N VAL A 77 3.35 14.81 -17.61
CA VAL A 77 3.69 16.24 -17.47
C VAL A 77 4.56 16.49 -16.24
N LYS A 78 4.25 15.84 -15.10
CA LYS A 78 5.10 15.91 -13.91
C LYS A 78 6.48 15.32 -14.17
N ARG A 79 6.57 14.18 -14.88
CA ARG A 79 7.84 13.56 -15.24
C ARG A 79 8.67 14.49 -16.11
N ILE A 80 8.09 15.06 -17.17
CA ILE A 80 8.77 16.00 -18.08
C ILE A 80 9.25 17.24 -17.32
N THR A 81 8.40 17.82 -16.46
CA THR A 81 8.76 18.98 -15.63
C THR A 81 9.86 18.63 -14.62
N SER A 82 9.82 17.43 -14.01
CA SER A 82 10.84 16.97 -13.08
C SER A 82 12.18 16.67 -13.77
N THR A 83 12.17 16.11 -14.98
CA THR A 83 13.40 15.88 -15.73
C THR A 83 14.02 17.19 -16.20
N ASP A 84 13.20 18.19 -16.55
CA ASP A 84 13.66 19.52 -16.97
C ASP A 84 14.23 20.32 -15.79
N THR A 85 13.59 20.28 -14.62
CA THR A 85 14.13 20.88 -13.39
C THR A 85 15.41 20.19 -12.92
N ASN A 86 15.51 18.86 -13.04
CA ASN A 86 16.75 18.15 -12.78
C ASN A 86 17.83 18.50 -13.81
N GLN A 87 17.51 18.66 -15.09
CA GLN A 87 18.48 19.01 -16.12
C GLN A 87 18.96 20.46 -16.00
N ALA A 88 18.06 21.42 -15.77
CA ALA A 88 18.40 22.82 -15.53
C ALA A 88 19.21 22.99 -14.23
N ALA A 89 18.81 22.31 -13.15
CA ALA A 89 19.58 22.30 -11.91
C ALA A 89 20.94 21.60 -12.08
N ARG A 90 21.05 20.61 -12.97
CA ARG A 90 22.32 19.91 -13.27
C ARG A 90 23.24 20.77 -14.12
N ASP A 91 22.72 21.51 -15.10
CA ASP A 91 23.52 22.42 -15.92
C ASP A 91 24.01 23.63 -15.09
N GLU A 92 23.16 24.19 -14.21
CA GLU A 92 23.55 25.23 -13.25
C GLU A 92 24.53 24.70 -12.17
N LEU A 93 24.37 23.45 -11.70
CA LEU A 93 25.31 22.81 -10.78
C LEU A 93 26.64 22.44 -11.44
N LEU A 94 26.67 22.12 -12.74
CA LEU A 94 27.93 21.84 -13.44
C LEU A 94 28.75 23.13 -13.66
N GLU A 95 28.08 24.28 -13.79
CA GLU A 95 28.72 25.60 -13.88
C GLU A 95 29.22 26.10 -12.51
N SER A 96 28.52 25.78 -11.42
CA SER A 96 28.91 26.13 -10.04
C SER A 96 29.68 25.02 -9.28
N GLY A 97 29.92 23.87 -9.90
CA GLY A 97 30.13 22.58 -9.21
C GLY A 97 31.55 22.12 -8.96
N ILE A 98 32.57 22.95 -9.20
CA ILE A 98 33.95 22.51 -8.96
C ILE A 98 34.31 22.41 -7.46
N ASP A 99 33.53 23.01 -6.55
CA ASP A 99 33.88 23.06 -5.11
C ASP A 99 32.78 22.48 -4.16
N GLY A 100 31.51 22.38 -4.61
CA GLY A 100 30.39 21.91 -3.78
C GLY A 100 29.93 20.45 -4.01
N THR A 101 30.43 19.78 -5.03
CA THR A 101 29.92 18.45 -5.47
C THR A 101 30.26 17.32 -4.48
N THR A 102 31.35 17.44 -3.74
CA THR A 102 31.80 16.39 -2.79
C THR A 102 30.95 16.36 -1.51
N THR A 103 30.47 17.50 -1.03
CA THR A 103 29.69 17.63 0.21
C THR A 103 28.22 17.27 0.00
N VAL A 104 27.61 17.68 -1.11
CA VAL A 104 26.22 17.32 -1.47
C VAL A 104 26.10 15.82 -1.78
N SER A 105 27.11 15.22 -2.43
CA SER A 105 27.15 13.78 -2.67
C SER A 105 27.25 12.97 -1.38
N ALA A 106 27.99 13.46 -0.38
CA ALA A 106 28.11 12.80 0.92
C ALA A 106 26.80 12.83 1.72
N ASP A 107 26.07 13.95 1.72
CA ASP A 107 24.75 14.05 2.38
C ASP A 107 23.72 13.09 1.77
N GLN A 108 23.66 13.03 0.43
CA GLN A 108 22.75 12.14 -0.28
C GLN A 108 23.06 10.66 0.00
N LYS A 109 24.35 10.29 0.07
CA LYS A 109 24.79 8.95 0.48
C LYS A 109 24.40 8.63 1.93
N GLY A 110 24.55 9.59 2.84
CA GLY A 110 24.13 9.44 4.25
C GLY A 110 22.63 9.18 4.38
N ARG A 111 21.80 9.94 3.66
CA ARG A 111 20.35 9.77 3.63
C ARG A 111 19.93 8.41 3.06
N LEU A 112 20.58 7.96 2.00
CA LEU A 112 20.34 6.64 1.42
C LEU A 112 20.72 5.52 2.40
N LEU A 113 21.89 5.61 3.04
CA LEU A 113 22.33 4.65 4.07
C LEU A 113 21.34 4.57 5.23
N MET A 114 20.89 5.71 5.76
CA MET A 114 19.87 5.74 6.81
C MET A 114 18.54 5.12 6.35
N SER A 115 18.12 5.38 5.11
CA SER A 115 16.91 4.76 4.56
C SER A 115 17.06 3.24 4.42
N THR A 116 18.21 2.76 3.94
CA THR A 116 18.51 1.33 3.83
C THR A 116 18.57 0.66 5.20
N GLU A 117 19.18 1.31 6.20
CA GLU A 117 19.23 0.78 7.56
C GLU A 117 17.84 0.67 8.17
N ARG A 118 16.99 1.68 8.01
CA ARG A 118 15.58 1.61 8.46
C ARG A 118 14.80 0.51 7.76
N LEU A 119 15.03 0.29 6.46
CA LEU A 119 14.41 -0.80 5.71
C LEU A 119 14.89 -2.17 6.18
N ASN A 120 16.19 -2.33 6.46
CA ASN A 120 16.75 -3.56 7.00
C ASN A 120 16.16 -3.86 8.39
N GLN A 121 16.14 -2.87 9.29
CA GLN A 121 15.51 -3.00 10.60
C GLN A 121 14.02 -3.38 10.49
N SER A 122 13.28 -2.75 9.58
CA SER A 122 11.88 -3.09 9.34
C SER A 122 11.73 -4.52 8.81
N THR A 123 12.61 -4.96 7.93
CA THR A 123 12.63 -6.32 7.38
C THR A 123 12.88 -7.35 8.46
N ASP A 124 13.85 -7.10 9.34
CA ASP A 124 14.18 -7.99 10.45
C ASP A 124 13.04 -8.06 11.47
N ARG A 125 12.40 -6.92 11.78
CA ARG A 125 11.19 -6.90 12.61
C ARG A 125 10.03 -7.69 12.01
N ILE A 126 9.84 -7.63 10.69
CA ILE A 126 8.79 -8.41 10.00
C ILE A 126 9.13 -9.91 10.05
N LYS A 127 10.39 -10.29 9.83
CA LYS A 127 10.83 -11.70 9.96
C LYS A 127 10.61 -12.23 11.36
N GLU A 128 10.98 -11.45 12.37
CA GLU A 128 10.77 -11.82 13.77
C GLU A 128 9.28 -11.94 14.10
N SER A 129 8.46 -10.96 13.71
CA SER A 129 7.01 -11.02 13.91
C SER A 129 6.38 -12.25 13.24
N ARG A 130 6.83 -12.61 12.04
CA ARG A 130 6.38 -13.83 11.36
C ARG A 130 6.80 -15.08 12.12
N ARG A 131 8.02 -15.12 12.64
CA ARG A 131 8.52 -16.24 13.44
C ARG A 131 7.66 -16.41 14.70
N THR A 132 7.49 -15.35 15.49
CA THR A 132 6.64 -15.39 16.69
C THR A 132 5.22 -15.81 16.37
N MET A 133 4.64 -15.34 15.26
CA MET A 133 3.30 -15.73 14.84
C MET A 133 3.18 -17.23 14.55
N LEU A 134 4.16 -17.81 13.87
CA LEU A 134 4.20 -19.26 13.63
C LEU A 134 4.36 -20.05 14.94
N GLU A 135 5.22 -19.59 15.84
CA GLU A 135 5.38 -20.19 17.17
C GLU A 135 4.06 -20.11 17.98
N THR A 136 3.30 -19.02 17.87
CA THR A 136 1.98 -18.91 18.52
C THR A 136 0.91 -19.78 17.86
N GLU A 137 0.99 -20.02 16.56
CA GLU A 137 0.10 -20.95 15.85
C GLU A 137 0.34 -22.39 16.33
N GLU A 138 1.61 -22.81 16.41
CA GLU A 138 2.01 -24.12 16.92
C GLU A 138 1.53 -24.33 18.37
N LEU A 139 1.73 -23.33 19.24
CA LEU A 139 1.21 -23.36 20.60
C LEU A 139 -0.32 -23.46 20.63
N GLY A 140 -1.00 -22.73 19.75
CA GLY A 140 -2.46 -22.77 19.61
C GLY A 140 -2.98 -24.16 19.22
N VAL A 141 -2.26 -24.86 18.32
CA VAL A 141 -2.55 -26.24 17.95
C VAL A 141 -2.40 -27.18 19.15
N SER A 142 -1.33 -27.05 19.93
CA SER A 142 -1.12 -27.85 21.15
C SER A 142 -2.25 -27.64 22.16
N ILE A 143 -2.65 -26.38 22.40
CA ILE A 143 -3.75 -26.07 23.32
C ILE A 143 -5.08 -26.69 22.85
N LEU A 144 -5.36 -26.65 21.54
CA LEU A 144 -6.56 -27.27 20.98
C LEU A 144 -6.56 -28.79 21.13
N GLN A 145 -5.40 -29.43 20.95
CA GLN A 145 -5.24 -30.87 21.19
C GLN A 145 -5.47 -31.21 22.67
N ASP A 146 -4.91 -30.43 23.59
CA ASP A 146 -5.10 -30.62 25.04
C ASP A 146 -6.57 -30.45 25.44
N LEU A 147 -7.24 -29.40 24.94
CA LEU A 147 -8.67 -29.18 25.18
C LEU A 147 -9.52 -30.34 24.62
N HIS A 148 -9.15 -30.88 23.46
CA HIS A 148 -9.82 -32.04 22.90
C HIS A 148 -9.65 -33.27 23.81
N GLN A 149 -8.43 -33.53 24.28
CA GLN A 149 -8.15 -34.64 25.19
C GLN A 149 -8.88 -34.48 26.53
N GLN A 150 -8.89 -33.27 27.11
CA GLN A 150 -9.64 -32.95 28.32
C GLN A 150 -11.15 -33.20 28.14
N ARG A 151 -11.71 -32.80 26.99
CA ARG A 151 -13.11 -33.09 26.65
C ARG A 151 -13.36 -34.60 26.62
N GLN A 152 -12.47 -35.38 26.00
CA GLN A 152 -12.61 -36.83 25.99
C GLN A 152 -12.59 -37.38 27.42
N SER A 153 -11.62 -37.01 28.25
CA SER A 153 -11.55 -37.44 29.66
C SER A 153 -12.82 -37.09 30.44
N LEU A 154 -13.39 -35.90 30.24
CA LEU A 154 -14.65 -35.50 30.88
C LEU A 154 -15.83 -36.36 30.42
N LEU A 155 -15.93 -36.67 29.12
CA LEU A 155 -16.97 -37.54 28.59
C LEU A 155 -16.86 -38.98 29.15
N HIS A 156 -15.63 -39.48 29.28
CA HIS A 156 -15.38 -40.78 29.91
C HIS A 156 -15.76 -40.76 31.39
N ALA A 157 -15.35 -39.75 32.16
CA ALA A 157 -15.74 -39.61 33.56
C ALA A 157 -17.26 -39.54 33.73
N HIS A 158 -17.94 -38.76 32.87
CA HIS A 158 -19.40 -38.65 32.88
C HIS A 158 -20.07 -39.99 32.55
N SER A 159 -19.58 -40.74 31.56
CA SER A 159 -20.14 -42.06 31.24
C SER A 159 -19.94 -43.05 32.38
N THR A 160 -18.75 -43.07 33.01
CA THR A 160 -18.45 -43.89 34.18
C THR A 160 -19.36 -43.57 35.37
N VAL A 161 -19.56 -42.29 35.69
CA VAL A 161 -20.49 -41.88 36.76
C VAL A 161 -21.91 -42.36 36.46
N ARG A 162 -22.36 -42.24 35.21
CA ARG A 162 -23.70 -42.68 34.82
C ARG A 162 -23.89 -44.19 34.99
N VAL A 163 -22.89 -44.99 34.62
CA VAL A 163 -22.90 -46.45 34.82
C VAL A 163 -22.88 -46.79 36.31
N SER A 164 -22.04 -46.12 37.10
CA SER A 164 -21.96 -46.31 38.56
C SER A 164 -23.30 -45.99 39.24
N SER A 165 -23.94 -44.86 38.90
CA SER A 165 -25.26 -44.49 39.43
C SER A 165 -26.33 -45.50 39.05
N ASN A 166 -26.30 -46.04 37.82
CA ASN A 166 -27.25 -47.07 37.39
C ASN A 166 -27.07 -48.37 38.20
N LEU A 167 -25.82 -48.82 38.37
CA LEU A 167 -25.52 -50.01 39.16
C LEU A 167 -25.95 -49.84 40.62
N SER A 168 -25.66 -48.69 41.22
CA SER A 168 -26.12 -48.35 42.57
C SER A 168 -27.64 -48.47 42.69
N PHE A 169 -28.39 -47.86 41.76
CA PHE A 169 -29.85 -47.96 41.76
C PHE A 169 -30.37 -49.40 41.63
N GLN A 170 -29.74 -50.22 40.79
CA GLN A 170 -30.10 -51.64 40.68
C GLN A 170 -29.84 -52.41 41.97
N ILE A 171 -28.70 -52.17 42.63
CA ILE A 171 -28.40 -52.77 43.94
C ILE A 171 -29.47 -52.38 44.96
N TYR A 172 -29.79 -51.08 45.07
CA TYR A 172 -30.85 -50.60 45.98
C TYR A 172 -32.20 -51.28 45.71
N ARG A 173 -32.59 -51.45 44.44
CA ARG A 173 -33.82 -52.13 44.08
C ARG A 173 -33.82 -53.60 44.50
N VAL A 174 -32.75 -54.34 44.23
CA VAL A 174 -32.64 -55.75 44.61
C VAL A 174 -32.68 -55.91 46.13
N SER A 175 -31.95 -55.07 46.88
CA SER A 175 -31.97 -55.09 48.33
C SER A 175 -33.36 -54.81 48.90
N LEU A 176 -34.12 -53.90 48.30
CA LEU A 176 -35.48 -53.60 48.73
C LEU A 176 -36.44 -54.77 48.46
N SER A 177 -36.34 -55.42 47.30
CA SER A 177 -37.13 -56.64 47.00
C SER A 177 -36.84 -57.75 48.00
N PHE A 178 -35.57 -57.95 48.37
CA PHE A 178 -35.19 -58.95 49.38
C PHE A 178 -35.70 -58.64 50.79
N ALA A 179 -35.85 -57.34 51.13
CA ALA A 179 -36.40 -56.92 52.40
C ALA A 179 -37.91 -57.17 52.48
N GLN A 180 -38.66 -56.96 51.39
CA GLN A 180 -40.11 -57.19 51.35
C GLN A 180 -40.52 -58.67 51.33
N GLU A 181 -39.60 -59.57 50.98
CA GLU A 181 -39.87 -61.02 50.91
C GLU A 181 -39.59 -61.75 52.24
N LYS A 182 -39.11 -61.03 53.26
CA LYS A 182 -38.83 -61.58 54.60
C LYS A 182 -39.87 -61.22 55.68
N ASP A 183 -40.86 -60.39 55.34
CA ASP A 183 -42.04 -60.09 56.16
C ASP A 183 -43.25 -60.92 55.69
#